data_AF-A0A8T4RF10-F1
#
_entry.id   AF-A0A8T4RF10-F1
#
_cell.length_a   1.000
_cell.length_b   1.000
_cell.length_c   1.000
_cell.angle_alpha   90.00
_cell.angle_beta   90.00
_cell.angle_gamma   90.00
#
_symmetry.space_group_name_H-M   'P 1'
#
loop_
_entity.id
_entity.type
_entity.pdbx_description
1 polymer ?
#
loop_
_entity_poly.entity_id
_entity_poly.type
_entity_poly.pdbx_seq_one_letter_code
_entity_poly.pdbx_strand_id
1 'polypeptide(L)'
;MMLGLILTTLIVFSIIAVALGFYCKKYSIEENAGYISLRAYGLLLLVAGYILHTFGDYFSVGYGATMELTLESIAHVIILVSFIFFIISAKKILAKARGYWF
;
A
#
# COMPACT_ATOMS: atom_id res chain seq x y z
N MET A 1 21.18 -1.15 -14.77
CA MET A 1 21.50 -2.20 -13.77
C MET A 1 20.97 -1.85 -12.37
N MET A 2 21.18 -0.63 -11.86
CA MET A 2 20.71 -0.21 -10.52
C MET A 2 19.17 -0.17 -10.37
N LEU A 3 18.44 0.37 -11.36
CA LEU A 3 16.96 0.41 -11.35
C LEU A 3 16.31 -0.98 -11.33
N GLY A 4 16.86 -1.96 -12.05
CA GLY A 4 16.35 -3.33 -12.04
C GLY A 4 16.51 -4.03 -10.69
N LEU A 5 17.61 -3.74 -9.98
CA LEU A 5 17.81 -4.21 -8.62
C LEU A 5 16.79 -3.58 -7.66
N ILE A 6 16.55 -2.26 -7.78
CA ILE A 6 15.55 -1.54 -6.98
C ILE A 6 14.16 -2.14 -7.21
N LEU A 7 13.75 -2.32 -8.46
CA LEU A 7 12.43 -2.89 -8.79
C LEU A 7 12.28 -4.32 -8.25
N THR A 8 13.28 -5.17 -8.42
CA THR A 8 13.25 -6.55 -7.91
C THR A 8 13.14 -6.58 -6.38
N THR A 9 13.95 -5.77 -5.71
CA THR A 9 13.96 -5.64 -4.25
C THR A 9 12.62 -5.12 -3.75
N LEU A 10 12.07 -4.08 -4.41
CA LEU A 10 10.75 -3.53 -4.12
C LEU A 10 9.66 -4.59 -4.21
N ILE A 11 9.64 -5.40 -5.28
CA ILE A 11 8.65 -6.48 -5.45
C ILE A 11 8.76 -7.51 -4.32
N VAL A 12 9.97 -7.94 -3.97
CA VAL A 12 10.18 -8.93 -2.90
C VAL A 12 9.72 -8.39 -1.55
N PHE A 13 10.16 -7.21 -1.15
CA PHE A 13 9.74 -6.59 0.11
C PHE A 13 8.25 -6.29 0.15
N SER A 14 7.67 -5.91 -0.99
CA SER A 14 6.24 -5.68 -1.16
C SER A 14 5.40 -6.94 -0.89
N ILE A 15 5.80 -8.07 -1.48
CA ILE A 15 5.13 -9.36 -1.24
C ILE A 15 5.20 -9.74 0.23
N ILE A 16 6.38 -9.60 0.84
CA ILE A 16 6.58 -9.88 2.27
C ILE A 16 5.70 -8.97 3.14
N ALA A 17 5.67 -7.66 2.86
CA ALA A 17 4.88 -6.70 3.60
C ALA A 17 3.38 -7.03 3.53
N VAL A 18 2.86 -7.33 2.33
CA VAL A 18 1.46 -7.73 2.14
C VAL A 18 1.16 -9.03 2.89
N ALA A 19 2.00 -10.06 2.74
CA ALA A 19 1.83 -11.33 3.43
C ALA A 19 1.79 -11.16 4.96
N LEU A 20 2.73 -10.39 5.53
CA LEU A 20 2.73 -10.05 6.95
C LEU A 20 1.50 -9.22 7.35
N GLY A 21 1.07 -8.29 6.50
CA GLY A 21 -0.14 -7.48 6.71
C GLY A 21 -1.40 -8.33 6.83
N PHE A 22 -1.55 -9.34 5.97
CA PHE A 22 -2.64 -10.32 6.05
C PHE A 22 -2.46 -11.30 7.21
N TYR A 23 -1.24 -11.75 7.50
CA TYR A 23 -0.95 -12.62 8.64
C TYR A 23 -1.34 -11.96 9.97
N CYS A 24 -1.07 -10.66 10.13
CA CYS A 24 -1.47 -9.87 11.29
C CYS A 24 -2.99 -9.85 11.55
N LYS A 25 -3.83 -10.11 10.54
CA LYS A 25 -5.28 -10.24 10.73
C LYS A 25 -5.64 -11.38 11.66
N LYS A 26 -4.82 -12.44 11.75
CA LYS A 26 -5.07 -13.56 12.65
C LYS A 26 -5.05 -13.16 14.14
N TYR A 27 -4.36 -12.06 14.46
CA TYR A 27 -4.27 -11.52 15.82
C TYR A 27 -5.26 -10.38 16.07
N SER A 28 -6.20 -10.14 15.15
CA SER A 28 -7.21 -9.10 15.36
C SER A 28 -8.21 -9.53 16.43
N ILE A 29 -8.43 -8.66 17.41
CA ILE A 29 -9.59 -8.73 18.28
C ILE A 29 -10.85 -8.55 17.41
N GLU A 30 -11.90 -9.31 17.71
CA GLU A 30 -13.12 -9.44 16.91
C GLU A 30 -13.73 -8.07 16.54
N GLU A 31 -13.72 -7.12 17.49
CA GLU A 31 -14.26 -5.77 17.31
C GLU A 31 -13.48 -4.91 16.30
N ASN A 32 -12.22 -5.27 16.02
CA ASN A 32 -11.33 -4.56 15.10
C ASN A 32 -11.04 -5.34 13.80
N ALA A 33 -11.52 -6.57 13.66
CA ALA A 33 -11.19 -7.47 12.55
C ALA A 33 -11.52 -6.86 11.17
N GLY A 34 -12.67 -6.19 11.05
CA GLY A 34 -13.07 -5.49 9.82
C GLY A 34 -12.13 -4.34 9.46
N TYR A 35 -11.68 -3.57 10.45
CA TYR A 35 -10.80 -2.41 10.22
C TYR A 35 -9.36 -2.82 9.96
N ILE A 36 -8.88 -3.89 10.60
CA ILE A 36 -7.56 -4.48 10.32
C ILE A 36 -7.55 -5.08 8.90
N SER A 37 -8.68 -5.62 8.42
CA SER A 37 -8.84 -6.04 7.03
C SER A 37 -8.69 -4.87 6.05
N LEU A 38 -9.33 -3.71 6.33
CA LEU A 38 -9.18 -2.51 5.51
C LEU A 38 -7.71 -2.03 5.44
N ARG A 39 -6.97 -2.13 6.55
CA ARG A 39 -5.53 -1.82 6.55
C ARG A 39 -4.75 -2.74 5.60
N ALA A 40 -5.05 -4.05 5.61
CA ALA A 40 -4.38 -5.01 4.72
C ALA A 40 -4.68 -4.72 3.24
N TYR A 41 -5.92 -4.35 2.90
CA TYR A 41 -6.26 -3.91 1.54
C TYR A 41 -5.58 -2.60 1.16
N GLY A 42 -5.49 -1.64 2.08
CA GLY A 42 -4.70 -0.42 1.88
C GLY A 42 -3.23 -0.74 1.58
N LEU A 43 -2.63 -1.67 2.32
CA LEU A 43 -1.24 -2.09 2.09
C LEU A 43 -1.03 -2.72 0.71
N LEU A 44 -1.98 -3.54 0.26
CA LEU A 44 -1.95 -4.14 -1.08
C LEU A 44 -2.01 -3.07 -2.17
N LEU A 45 -2.90 -2.08 -2.04
CA LEU A 45 -2.99 -0.95 -2.98
C LEU A 45 -1.74 -0.09 -2.98
N LEU A 46 -1.20 0.22 -1.79
CA LEU A 46 0.03 1.01 -1.65
C LEU A 46 1.18 0.34 -2.41
N VAL A 47 1.36 -0.96 -2.19
CA VAL A 47 2.37 -1.77 -2.88
C VAL A 47 2.16 -1.78 -4.40
N ALA A 48 0.92 -1.99 -4.85
CA ALA A 48 0.63 -1.98 -6.28
C ALA A 48 0.94 -0.63 -6.93
N GLY A 49 0.62 0.47 -6.24
CA GLY A 49 0.95 1.83 -6.66
C GLY A 49 2.47 2.05 -6.76
N TYR A 50 3.22 1.66 -5.73
CA TYR A 50 4.69 1.79 -5.75
C TYR A 50 5.35 0.96 -6.85
N ILE A 51 4.90 -0.28 -7.05
CA ILE A 51 5.42 -1.12 -8.14
C ILE A 51 5.12 -0.47 -9.49
N LEU A 52 3.90 0.03 -9.71
CA LEU A 52 3.52 0.70 -10.96
C LEU A 52 4.34 1.97 -11.21
N HIS A 53 4.57 2.76 -10.16
CA HIS A 53 5.41 3.95 -10.21
C HIS A 53 6.84 3.61 -10.68
N THR A 54 7.51 2.69 -9.97
CA THR A 54 8.88 2.27 -10.29
C THR A 54 8.96 1.51 -11.62
N PHE A 55 7.89 0.85 -12.05
CA PHE A 55 7.80 0.22 -13.37
C PHE A 55 7.77 1.27 -14.48
N GLY A 56 7.06 2.38 -14.29
CA GLY A 56 7.10 3.54 -15.19
C GLY A 56 8.53 4.05 -15.40
N ASP A 57 9.25 4.25 -14.31
CA ASP A 57 10.66 4.68 -14.33
C ASP A 57 11.59 3.67 -15.00
N TYR A 58 11.34 2.37 -14.81
CA TYR A 58 12.18 1.31 -15.38
C TYR A 58 12.05 1.20 -16.90
N PHE A 59 10.84 1.40 -17.44
CA PHE A 59 10.56 1.24 -18.87
C PHE A 59 10.65 2.55 -19.65
N SER A 60 10.75 3.71 -19.00
CA SER A 60 10.94 4.96 -19.72
C SER A 60 12.37 5.04 -20.27
N VAL A 61 12.47 5.22 -21.59
CA VAL A 61 13.76 5.33 -22.30
C VAL A 61 14.35 6.76 -22.13
N GLY A 62 13.63 7.65 -21.46
CA GLY A 62 14.05 9.00 -21.09
C GLY A 62 13.04 9.65 -20.14
N TYR A 63 13.55 10.39 -19.15
CA TYR A 63 12.76 11.11 -18.15
C TYR A 63 11.71 12.02 -18.80
N GLY A 64 10.46 11.91 -18.36
CA GLY A 64 9.36 12.73 -18.85
C GLY A 64 8.66 12.20 -20.11
N ALA A 65 8.88 10.94 -20.47
CA ALA A 65 8.09 10.29 -21.51
C ALA A 65 6.60 10.26 -21.11
N THR A 66 5.69 10.46 -22.07
CA THR A 66 4.24 10.49 -21.79
C THR A 66 3.75 9.23 -21.07
N MET A 67 4.32 8.07 -21.39
CA MET A 67 4.00 6.80 -20.74
C MET A 67 4.41 6.79 -19.26
N GLU A 68 5.61 7.27 -18.93
CA GLU A 68 6.13 7.39 -17.56
C GLU A 68 5.20 8.28 -16.72
N LEU A 69 4.94 9.50 -17.20
CA LEU A 69 4.08 10.47 -16.51
C LEU A 69 2.65 9.95 -16.29
N THR A 70 2.14 9.17 -17.25
CA THR A 70 0.81 8.57 -17.14
C THR A 70 0.78 7.46 -16.08
N LEU A 71 1.76 6.55 -16.12
CA LEU A 71 1.88 5.47 -15.12
C LEU A 71 2.13 6.01 -13.72
N GLU A 72 2.98 7.04 -13.60
CA GLU A 72 3.24 7.76 -12.36
C GLU A 72 1.95 8.40 -11.82
N SER A 73 1.17 9.08 -12.66
CA SER A 73 -0.10 9.69 -12.24
C SER A 73 -1.11 8.65 -11.75
N ILE A 74 -1.25 7.54 -12.47
CA ILE A 74 -2.13 6.43 -12.07
C ILE A 74 -1.65 5.82 -10.74
N ALA A 75 -0.35 5.61 -10.59
CA ALA A 75 0.24 5.10 -9.36
C ALA A 75 -0.08 5.99 -8.15
N HIS A 76 0.04 7.31 -8.30
CA HIS A 76 -0.29 8.26 -7.23
C HIS A 76 -1.78 8.23 -6.86
N VAL A 77 -2.69 8.06 -7.82
CA VAL A 77 -4.12 7.89 -7.53
C VAL A 77 -4.38 6.62 -6.72
N ILE A 78 -3.74 5.50 -7.08
CA ILE A 78 -3.84 4.23 -6.34
C ILE A 78 -3.30 4.41 -4.90
N ILE A 79 -2.16 5.08 -4.76
CA ILE A 79 -1.55 5.41 -3.46
C ILE A 79 -2.50 6.28 -2.63
N LEU A 80 -3.13 7.29 -3.23
CA LEU A 80 -4.13 8.12 -2.53
C LEU A 80 -5.30 7.29 -2.01
N VAL A 81 -5.83 6.38 -2.84
CA VAL A 81 -6.90 5.46 -2.40
C VAL A 81 -6.40 4.58 -1.24
N SER A 82 -5.16 4.11 -1.26
CA SER A 82 -4.59 3.35 -0.14
C SER A 82 -4.58 4.16 1.17
N PHE A 83 -4.28 5.45 1.12
CA PHE A 83 -4.31 6.33 2.29
C PHE A 83 -5.72 6.51 2.85
N ILE A 84 -6.75 6.56 1.99
CA ILE A 84 -8.14 6.60 2.44
C ILE A 84 -8.46 5.36 3.29
N PHE A 85 -8.02 4.17 2.85
CA PHE A 85 -8.22 2.93 3.59
C PHE A 85 -7.48 2.96 4.95
N PHE A 86 -6.23 3.45 4.98
CA PHE A 86 -5.48 3.60 6.22
C PHE A 86 -6.14 4.58 7.19
N ILE A 87 -6.59 5.73 6.71
CA ILE A 87 -7.24 6.75 7.55
C ILE A 87 -8.55 6.22 8.12
N ILE A 88 -9.38 5.56 7.31
CA ILE A 88 -10.65 4.98 7.78
C ILE A 88 -10.36 3.90 8.83
N SER A 89 -9.42 3.00 8.55
CA SER A 89 -9.01 1.94 9.48
C SER A 89 -8.53 2.53 10.81
N ALA A 90 -7.60 3.50 10.77
CA ALA A 90 -7.05 4.14 11.97
C ALA A 90 -8.12 4.89 12.77
N LYS A 91 -8.98 5.68 12.12
CA LYS A 91 -10.06 6.41 12.81
C LYS A 91 -11.02 5.47 13.53
N LYS A 92 -11.37 4.34 12.91
CA LYS A 92 -12.29 3.36 13.49
C LYS A 92 -11.67 2.60 14.66
N ILE A 93 -10.40 2.18 14.53
CA ILE A 93 -9.65 1.55 15.62
C ILE A 93 -9.53 2.52 16.81
N LEU A 94 -9.20 3.79 16.57
CA LEU A 94 -9.08 4.80 17.63
C LEU A 94 -10.42 5.07 18.33
N ALA A 95 -11.51 5.18 17.55
CA ALA A 95 -12.85 5.39 18.11
C ALA A 95 -13.27 4.23 19.03
N LYS A 96 -12.91 2.99 18.66
CA LYS A 96 -13.14 1.81 19.51
C LYS A 96 -12.25 1.83 20.75
N ALA A 97 -10.96 2.11 20.61
CA ALA A 97 -10.04 2.15 21.74
C ALA A 97 -10.46 3.14 22.84
N ARG A 98 -10.99 4.32 22.45
CA ARG A 98 -11.55 5.30 23.40
C ARG A 98 -12.73 4.75 24.20
N GLY A 99 -13.50 3.80 23.67
CA GLY A 99 -14.61 3.18 24.37
C GLY A 99 -14.20 2.21 25.49
N TYR A 100 -12.95 1.75 25.52
CA TYR A 100 -12.41 0.86 26.56
C TYR A 100 -11.56 1.58 27.61
N TRP A 101 -11.37 2.90 27.46
CA TRP A 101 -10.54 3.71 28.36
C TRP A 101 -11.32 4.37 29.51
N PHE A 102 -12.61 4.04 29.68
CA PHE A 102 -13.47 4.57 30.73
C PHE A 102 -14.33 3.47 31.33
#